data_AF-A0A7C7UD42-F1
#
_entry.id   AF-A0A7C7UD42-F1
#
_cell.length_a   1.000
_cell.length_b   1.000
_cell.length_c   1.000
_cell.angle_alpha   90.00
_cell.angle_beta   90.00
_cell.angle_gamma   90.00
#
_symmetry.space_group_name_H-M   'P 1'
#
loop_
_entity.id
_entity.type
_entity.pdbx_description
1 polymer ?
#
loop_
_entity_poly.entity_id
_entity_poly.type
_entity_poly.pdbx_seq_one_letter_code
_entity_poly.pdbx_strand_id
1 'polypeptide(L)' 'MSNEKIAIQISRSLYEKIREKVDESGGEFRSVEEYVEFVLGEVVKEEGEEVAYTPEEEEEIKRRLRSLGYL' A
#
# COMPACT_ATOMS: atom_id res chain seq x y z
N MET A 1 -2.81 -14.95 8.94
CA MET A 1 -4.03 -15.40 8.25
C MET A 1 -3.58 -16.13 7.00
N SER A 2 -4.25 -17.22 6.62
CA SER A 2 -3.86 -18.04 5.45
C SER A 2 -3.76 -17.14 4.21
N ASN A 3 -2.60 -17.11 3.56
CA ASN A 3 -2.34 -16.26 2.40
C ASN A 3 -2.96 -16.90 1.15
N GLU A 4 -4.29 -16.98 1.17
CA GLU A 4 -5.09 -17.68 0.19
C GLU A 4 -5.23 -16.79 -1.06
N LYS A 5 -4.60 -17.22 -2.16
CA LYS A 5 -4.60 -16.48 -3.42
C LYS A 5 -5.78 -16.90 -4.29
N ILE A 6 -6.43 -15.93 -4.91
CA ILE A 6 -7.53 -16.14 -5.88
C ILE A 6 -7.01 -15.81 -7.28
N ALA A 7 -7.30 -16.67 -8.25
CA ALA A 7 -6.94 -16.42 -9.65
C ALA A 7 -7.91 -15.41 -10.28
N ILE A 8 -7.36 -14.36 -10.89
CA ILE A 8 -8.12 -13.36 -11.65
C ILE A 8 -7.72 -13.42 -13.12
N GLN A 9 -8.67 -13.14 -14.02
CA GLN A 9 -8.40 -13.05 -15.45
C GLN A 9 -8.37 -11.58 -15.87
N ILE A 10 -7.31 -11.20 -16.56
CA ILE A 10 -7.14 -9.87 -17.15
C ILE A 10 -6.86 -10.00 -18.65
N SER A 11 -7.12 -8.94 -19.40
CA SER A 11 -6.79 -8.92 -20.84
C SER A 11 -5.29 -9.12 -21.06
N ARG A 12 -4.90 -9.87 -22.11
CA ARG A 12 -3.50 -10.09 -22.47
C ARG A 12 -2.74 -8.77 -22.67
N SER A 13 -3.38 -7.79 -23.31
CA SER A 13 -2.83 -6.45 -23.51
C SER A 13 -2.52 -5.72 -22.21
N LEU A 14 -3.32 -5.92 -21.17
CA LEU A 14 -3.06 -5.31 -19.86
C LEU A 14 -1.90 -6.02 -19.16
N TYR A 15 -1.86 -7.35 -19.22
CA TYR A 15 -0.76 -8.14 -18.66
C TYR A 15 0.60 -7.73 -19.27
N GLU A 16 0.69 -7.55 -20.59
CA GLU A 16 1.92 -7.14 -21.26
C GLU A 16 2.43 -5.78 -20.76
N LYS A 17 1.53 -4.79 -20.63
CA LYS A 17 1.88 -3.48 -20.06
C LYS A 17 2.35 -3.55 -18.61
N ILE A 18 1.72 -4.42 -17.80
CA ILE A 18 2.13 -4.60 -16.41
C ILE A 18 3.50 -5.26 -16.35
N ARG A 19 3.75 -6.24 -17.21
CA ARG A 19 5.05 -6.91 -17.30
C ARG A 19 6.16 -5.93 -17.67
N GLU A 20 5.94 -5.08 -18.67
CA GLU A 20 6.89 -4.01 -19.02
C GLU A 20 7.19 -3.12 -17.82
N LYS A 21 6.16 -2.69 -17.07
CA LYS A 21 6.37 -1.90 -15.85
C LYS A 21 7.18 -2.62 -14.77
N VAL A 22 6.97 -3.93 -14.61
CA VAL A 22 7.75 -4.75 -13.66
C VAL A 22 9.21 -4.82 -14.10
N ASP A 23 9.47 -5.02 -15.40
CA ASP A 23 10.83 -5.06 -15.94
C ASP A 23 11.52 -3.68 -15.84
N GLU A 24 10.78 -2.58 -16.05
CA GLU A 24 11.25 -1.19 -15.90
C GLU A 24 11.51 -0.79 -14.44
N SER A 25 10.84 -1.42 -13.48
CA SER A 25 10.99 -1.12 -12.04
C SER A 25 12.36 -1.47 -11.45
N GLY A 26 13.28 -2.03 -12.25
CA GLY A 26 14.65 -2.30 -11.84
C GLY A 26 14.78 -3.38 -10.75
N GLY A 27 13.74 -4.20 -10.57
CA GLY A 27 13.69 -5.26 -9.56
C GLY A 27 12.97 -4.89 -8.27
N GLU A 28 12.26 -3.76 -8.23
CA GLU A 28 11.35 -3.42 -7.12
C GLU A 28 10.24 -4.47 -6.96
N PHE A 29 9.75 -5.03 -8.07
CA PHE A 29 8.80 -6.12 -8.09
C PHE A 29 9.43 -7.39 -8.68
N ARG A 30 9.24 -8.53 -8.02
CA ARG A 30 9.77 -9.84 -8.45
C ARG A 30 8.82 -10.58 -9.38
N SER A 31 7.57 -10.13 -9.47
CA SER A 31 6.54 -10.73 -10.31
C SER A 31 5.41 -9.76 -10.65
N VAL A 32 4.68 -10.08 -11.72
CA VAL A 32 3.44 -9.38 -12.09
C VAL A 32 2.38 -9.49 -10.98
N GLU A 33 2.33 -10.63 -10.28
CA GLU A 33 1.41 -10.81 -9.15
C GLU A 33 1.68 -9.81 -8.03
N GLU A 34 2.95 -9.62 -7.65
CA GLU A 34 3.35 -8.69 -6.58
C GLU A 34 3.02 -7.24 -6.94
N TYR A 35 3.25 -6.85 -8.20
CA TYR A 35 2.86 -5.53 -8.68
C TYR A 35 1.36 -5.32 -8.64
N VAL A 36 0.58 -6.31 -9.10
CA VAL A 36 -0.89 -6.21 -9.11
C VAL A 36 -1.45 -6.17 -7.69
N GLU A 37 -0.93 -6.99 -6.78
CA GLU A 37 -1.33 -7.01 -5.37
C GLU A 37 -1.03 -5.66 -4.69
N PHE A 38 0.15 -5.10 -4.91
CA PHE A 38 0.52 -3.78 -4.38
C PHE A 38 -0.41 -2.67 -4.91
N VAL A 39 -0.58 -2.57 -6.22
CA VAL A 39 -1.41 -1.52 -6.84
C VAL A 39 -2.87 -1.65 -6.43
N LEU A 40 -3.44 -2.87 -6.47
CA LEU A 40 -4.82 -3.08 -6.04
C LEU A 40 -4.98 -2.84 -4.54
N GLY A 41 -3.98 -3.22 -3.72
CA GLY A 41 -3.98 -2.95 -2.28
C GLY A 41 -4.02 -1.45 -1.98
N GLU A 42 -3.19 -0.65 -2.66
CA GLU A 42 -3.16 0.80 -2.48
C GLU A 42 -4.42 1.48 -3.07
N VAL A 43 -5.03 0.93 -4.12
CA VAL A 43 -6.28 1.45 -4.71
C VAL A 43 -7.50 1.11 -3.86
N VAL A 44 -7.51 -0.08 -3.23
CA VAL A 44 -8.63 -0.55 -2.38
C VAL A 44 -8.50 -0.06 -0.95
N LYS A 45 -7.29 0.33 -0.51
CA LYS A 45 -7.11 1.17 0.67
C LYS A 45 -8.00 2.39 0.50
N GLU A 46 -9.08 2.44 1.27
CA GLU A 46 -9.91 3.64 1.33
C GLU A 46 -9.01 4.80 1.72
N GLU A 47 -9.20 5.99 1.13
CA GLU A 47 -8.53 7.23 1.55
C GLU A 47 -8.71 7.54 3.06
N GLY A 48 -9.55 6.77 3.78
CA GLY A 48 -9.71 6.79 5.24
C GLY A 48 -8.73 5.92 6.05
N GLU A 49 -7.81 5.19 5.40
CA GLU A 49 -6.63 4.58 6.04
C GLU A 49 -5.34 5.42 5.85
N GLU A 50 -5.47 6.70 5.48
CA GLU A 50 -4.64 7.66 6.20
C GLU A 50 -5.03 7.48 7.66
N VAL A 51 -4.10 6.99 8.49
CA VAL A 51 -4.25 6.95 9.94
C VAL A 51 -4.38 8.40 10.40
N ALA A 52 -5.56 9.00 10.22
CA ALA A 52 -5.99 10.16 10.97
C ALA A 52 -5.99 9.63 12.40
N TYR A 53 -4.94 9.98 13.14
CA TYR A 53 -4.78 9.60 14.52
C TYR A 53 -6.14 9.75 15.19
N THR A 54 -6.59 8.70 15.87
CA THR A 54 -7.77 8.83 16.71
C THR A 54 -7.56 10.01 17.65
N PRO A 55 -8.62 10.72 18.11
CA PRO A 55 -8.45 11.85 19.02
C PRO A 55 -7.57 11.51 20.25
N GLU A 56 -7.58 10.25 20.68
CA GLU A 56 -6.75 9.69 21.73
C GLU A 56 -5.26 9.64 21.36
N GLU A 57 -4.94 9.16 20.15
CA GLU A 57 -3.56 9.14 19.62
C GLU A 57 -3.01 10.55 19.39
N GLU A 58 -3.83 11.49 18.90
CA GLU A 58 -3.42 12.90 18.80
C GLU A 58 -3.08 13.50 20.16
N GLU A 59 -3.85 13.20 21.20
CA GLU A 59 -3.57 13.68 22.56
C GLU A 59 -2.28 13.09 23.13
N GLU A 60 -1.99 11.83 22.84
CA GLU A 60 -0.75 11.20 23.26
C GLU A 60 0.46 11.81 22.53
N ILE A 61 0.34 12.09 21.24
CA ILE A 61 1.35 12.78 20.45
C ILE A 61 1.56 14.21 20.99
N LYS A 62 0.49 14.97 21.25
CA LYS A 62 0.57 16.31 21.87
C LYS A 62 1.23 16.27 23.24
N ARG A 63 0.96 15.24 24.06
CA ARG A 63 1.64 15.02 25.35
C ARG A 63 3.12 14.77 25.16
N ARG A 64 3.51 13.87 24.24
CA ARG A 64 4.92 13.56 23.95
C ARG A 64 5.67 14.79 23.42
N LEU A 65 5.07 15.54 22.50
CA LEU A 65 5.66 16.75 21.94
C LEU A 65 5.90 17.84 22.99
N ARG A 66 4.95 18.05 23.91
CA ARG A 66 5.13 18.96 25.07
C ARG A 66 6.26 18.50 26.00
N SER A 67 6.34 17.20 26.29
CA SER A 67 7.42 16.64 27.12
C SER A 67 8.81 16.78 26.48
N LEU A 68 8.85 16.82 25.15
CA LEU A 68 10.06 17.00 24.35
C LEU A 68 10.35 18.48 24.04
N GLY A 69 9.48 19.42 24.44
CA GLY A 69 9.68 20.87 24.27
C GLY A 69 9.44 21.41 22.87
N TYR A 70 8.73 20.66 22.02
CA TYR A 70 8.37 21.09 20.66
C TYR A 70 7.04 21.88 20.60
N LEU A 71 6.31 21.95 21.72
CA LEU A 71 5.04 22.66 21.96
C LEU A 71 5.07 23.31 23.33
#